data_AF-A0A834Z1U8-F1
#
_entry.id   AF-A0A834Z1U8-F1
#
_cell.length_a   1.000
_cell.length_b   1.000
_cell.length_c   1.000
_cell.angle_alpha   90.00
_cell.angle_beta   90.00
_cell.angle_gamma   90.00
#
_symmetry.space_group_name_H-M   'P 1'
#
loop_
_entity.id
_entity.type
_entity.pdbx_description
1 polymer ?
#
loop_
_entity_poly.entity_id
_entity_poly.type
_entity_poly.pdbx_seq_one_letter_code
_entity_poly.pdbx_strand_id
1 'polypeptide(L)'
;MDDTANFISEKTAAPNNNSIREFNVVDDIKARVEKACPGVVSCADILALAACDSVVYHLVKSLFFYLFFDCVMMERWDWNLQLGGRSWTVGLGRRDSTTASQSVANTTIPAPTSNFSALVSSFSAQGLVINKKLIEVFFYSITIGNRGYRESRE
;
A
#
# COMPACT_ATOMS: atom_id res chain seq x y z
N MET A 1 1.31 12.29 -4.70
CA MET A 1 2.01 13.57 -4.93
C MET A 1 1.32 14.68 -4.15
N ASP A 2 2.02 15.76 -3.85
CA ASP A 2 1.43 16.98 -3.26
C ASP A 2 0.79 17.86 -4.33
N ASP A 3 0.06 18.89 -3.90
CA ASP A 3 -0.59 19.85 -4.80
C ASP A 3 0.45 20.60 -5.64
N THR A 4 0.11 20.84 -6.91
CA THR A 4 0.92 21.66 -7.82
C THR A 4 0.03 22.68 -8.55
N ALA A 5 0.63 23.59 -9.30
CA ALA A 5 -0.13 24.50 -10.17
C ALA A 5 -0.96 23.78 -11.25
N ASN A 6 -0.60 22.54 -11.60
CA ASN A 6 -1.17 21.82 -12.73
C ASN A 6 -2.19 20.74 -12.33
N PHE A 7 -2.16 20.28 -11.08
CA PHE A 7 -3.10 19.27 -10.59
C PHE A 7 -3.25 19.33 -9.06
N ILE A 8 -4.44 18.93 -8.62
CA ILE A 8 -4.76 18.76 -7.20
C ILE A 8 -4.39 17.33 -6.78
N SER A 9 -3.78 17.22 -5.62
CA SER A 9 -3.35 16.00 -4.96
C SER A 9 -4.53 15.09 -4.64
N GLU A 10 -4.30 13.79 -4.75
CA GLU A 10 -5.20 12.77 -4.22
C GLU A 10 -5.24 12.76 -2.68
N LYS A 11 -4.25 13.34 -2.00
CA LYS A 11 -4.21 13.43 -0.52
C LYS A 11 -5.39 14.22 0.03
N THR A 12 -5.89 15.20 -0.72
CA THR A 12 -7.01 16.06 -0.33
C THR A 12 -8.36 15.53 -0.81
N ALA A 13 -8.39 14.38 -1.50
CA ALA A 13 -9.65 13.73 -1.90
C ALA A 13 -10.45 13.32 -0.65
N ALA A 14 -11.79 13.30 -0.74
CA ALA A 14 -12.68 12.98 0.37
C ALA A 14 -12.33 11.68 1.12
N PRO A 15 -11.99 10.54 0.46
CA PRO A 15 -11.63 9.31 1.17
C PRO A 15 -10.25 9.36 1.86
N ASN A 16 -9.40 10.30 1.47
CA ASN A 16 -7.99 10.36 1.88
C ASN A 16 -7.73 11.47 2.90
N ASN A 17 -8.42 12.60 2.78
CA ASN A 17 -8.21 13.77 3.60
C ASN A 17 -8.48 13.46 5.08
N ASN A 18 -7.50 13.71 5.95
CA ASN A 18 -7.50 13.34 7.37
C ASN A 18 -7.69 11.82 7.65
N SER A 19 -7.35 10.96 6.68
CA SER A 19 -7.48 9.49 6.79
C SER A 19 -6.13 8.80 6.55
N ILE A 20 -5.54 9.00 5.37
CA ILE A 20 -4.22 8.43 5.04
C ILE A 20 -3.10 9.20 5.74
N ARG A 21 -2.05 8.48 6.16
CA ARG A 21 -1.00 8.98 7.05
C ARG A 21 0.39 8.46 6.66
N GLU A 22 1.42 8.93 7.36
CA GLU A 22 2.80 8.40 7.31
C GLU A 22 3.51 8.56 5.95
N PHE A 23 3.16 9.58 5.16
CA PHE A 23 3.87 9.90 3.92
C PHE A 23 5.38 10.12 4.12
N ASN A 24 5.75 10.72 5.25
CA ASN A 24 7.14 10.99 5.62
C ASN A 24 7.99 9.71 5.77
N VAL A 25 7.38 8.57 6.11
CA VAL A 25 8.10 7.30 6.19
C VAL A 25 8.51 6.83 4.79
N VAL A 26 7.62 7.00 3.81
CA VAL A 26 7.90 6.69 2.41
C VAL A 26 8.99 7.61 1.86
N ASP A 27 8.95 8.89 2.23
CA ASP A 27 9.96 9.87 1.83
C ASP A 27 11.36 9.53 2.40
N ASP A 28 11.45 9.10 3.67
CA ASP A 28 12.73 8.66 4.27
C ASP A 28 13.26 7.39 3.61
N ILE A 29 12.39 6.42 3.31
CA ILE A 29 12.78 5.21 2.55
C ILE A 29 13.34 5.61 1.19
N LYS A 30 12.63 6.48 0.45
CA LYS A 30 13.08 6.96 -0.86
C LYS A 30 14.42 7.67 -0.77
N ALA A 31 14.62 8.52 0.23
CA ALA A 31 15.89 9.23 0.43
C ALA A 31 17.07 8.28 0.66
N ARG A 32 16.87 7.22 1.46
CA ARG A 32 17.89 6.18 1.70
C ARG A 32 18.18 5.35 0.46
N VAL A 33 17.13 4.98 -0.28
CA VAL A 33 17.24 4.22 -1.53
C VAL A 33 17.97 5.04 -2.58
N GLU A 34 17.63 6.32 -2.78
CA GLU A 34 18.32 7.20 -3.72
C GLU A 34 19.79 7.43 -3.36
N LYS A 35 20.15 7.41 -2.07
CA LYS A 35 21.55 7.47 -1.64
C LYS A 35 22.34 6.22 -2.05
N ALA A 36 21.69 5.07 -2.09
CA ALA A 36 22.32 3.79 -2.41
C ALA A 36 22.32 3.49 -3.92
N CYS A 37 21.19 3.74 -4.60
CA CYS A 37 20.98 3.48 -6.02
C CYS A 37 20.16 4.61 -6.68
N PRO A 38 20.82 5.71 -7.08
CA PRO A 38 20.15 6.90 -7.63
C PRO A 38 19.33 6.60 -8.89
N GLY A 39 18.05 6.99 -8.89
CA GLY A 39 17.16 6.93 -10.06
C GLY A 39 16.77 5.53 -10.53
N VAL A 40 17.01 4.48 -9.73
CA VAL A 40 16.72 3.08 -10.11
C VAL A 40 15.33 2.63 -9.64
N VAL A 41 14.99 2.89 -8.38
CA VAL A 41 13.80 2.34 -7.73
C VAL A 41 12.67 3.37 -7.72
N SER A 42 11.50 3.02 -8.25
CA SER A 42 10.33 3.91 -8.25
C SER A 42 9.64 3.98 -6.87
N CYS A 43 8.96 5.09 -6.60
CA CYS A 43 8.11 5.22 -5.41
C CYS A 43 6.95 4.20 -5.46
N ALA A 44 6.43 3.88 -6.64
CA ALA A 44 5.41 2.85 -6.82
C ALA A 44 5.88 1.46 -6.36
N ASP A 45 7.12 1.08 -6.67
CA ASP A 45 7.67 -0.20 -6.20
C ASP A 45 8.04 -0.16 -4.71
N ILE A 46 8.49 0.97 -4.18
CA ILE A 46 8.69 1.16 -2.73
C ILE A 46 7.37 0.90 -1.98
N LEU A 47 6.26 1.47 -2.44
CA LEU A 47 4.95 1.26 -1.80
C LEU A 47 4.50 -0.21 -1.87
N ALA A 48 4.72 -0.88 -3.00
CA ALA A 48 4.36 -2.29 -3.16
C ALA A 48 5.18 -3.21 -2.25
N LEU A 49 6.49 -2.96 -2.14
CA LEU A 49 7.39 -3.69 -1.25
C LEU A 49 7.05 -3.41 0.22
N ALA A 50 6.87 -2.14 0.60
CA ALA A 50 6.49 -1.77 1.96
C ALA A 50 5.16 -2.41 2.39
N ALA A 51 4.18 -2.51 1.48
CA ALA A 51 2.92 -3.21 1.75
C ALA A 51 3.15 -4.71 1.98
N CYS A 52 3.95 -5.38 1.14
CA CYS A 52 4.30 -6.79 1.31
C CYS A 52 5.04 -7.03 2.63
N ASP A 53 6.06 -6.21 2.90
CA ASP A 53 6.86 -6.28 4.11
C ASP A 53 6.02 -5.99 5.34
N SER A 54 5.02 -5.09 5.30
CA SER A 54 4.14 -4.85 6.45
C SER A 54 3.42 -6.13 6.89
N VAL A 55 2.95 -6.94 5.95
CA VAL A 55 2.25 -8.21 6.24
C VAL A 55 3.22 -9.26 6.76
N VAL A 56 4.39 -9.40 6.14
CA VAL A 56 5.41 -10.36 6.57
C VAL A 56 6.02 -9.95 7.90
N TYR A 57 6.34 -8.68 8.10
CA TYR A 57 6.93 -8.14 9.32
C TYR A 57 6.01 -8.35 10.52
N HIS A 58 4.70 -8.11 10.39
CA HIS A 58 3.76 -8.45 11.47
C HIS A 58 3.77 -9.95 11.83
N LEU A 59 4.15 -10.83 10.90
CA LEU A 59 4.25 -12.27 11.13
C LEU A 59 5.65 -12.70 11.62
N VAL A 60 6.71 -11.97 11.25
CA VAL A 60 8.12 -12.37 11.43
C VAL A 60 8.83 -11.57 12.52
N LYS A 61 8.24 -10.48 13.05
CA LYS A 61 8.78 -9.70 14.18
C LYS A 61 8.92 -10.51 15.48
N SER A 62 8.30 -11.69 15.56
CA SER A 62 8.55 -12.62 16.66
C SER A 62 9.91 -13.32 16.60
N LEU A 63 10.68 -13.29 15.49
CA LEU A 63 11.83 -14.20 15.33
C LEU A 63 13.13 -13.68 14.66
N PHE A 64 13.20 -12.53 14.00
CA PHE A 64 14.42 -12.16 13.24
C PHE A 64 14.72 -10.66 13.32
N PHE A 65 15.53 -10.21 14.29
CA PHE A 65 15.81 -8.77 14.49
C PHE A 65 17.24 -8.33 14.15
N TYR A 66 18.20 -9.19 13.80
CA TYR A 66 19.57 -8.71 13.59
C TYR A 66 20.23 -9.36 12.38
N LEU A 67 20.95 -8.53 11.62
CA LEU A 67 21.91 -8.84 10.54
C LEU A 67 21.29 -8.96 9.14
N PHE A 68 21.36 -7.87 8.35
CA PHE A 68 21.73 -7.83 6.92
C PHE A 68 21.23 -6.52 6.29
N PHE A 69 22.02 -5.44 6.39
CA PHE A 69 21.79 -4.18 5.67
C PHE A 69 23.06 -3.85 4.89
N ASP A 70 23.03 -4.04 3.56
CA ASP A 70 23.73 -3.19 2.58
C ASP A 70 23.34 -3.54 1.13
N CYS A 71 23.32 -2.51 0.27
CA CYS A 71 22.76 -2.47 -1.10
C CYS A 71 23.36 -3.49 -2.11
N VAL A 72 24.49 -4.11 -1.79
CA VAL A 72 25.20 -5.05 -2.68
C VAL A 72 24.54 -6.44 -2.73
N MET A 73 23.67 -6.78 -1.77
CA MET A 73 23.02 -8.08 -1.73
C MET A 73 21.71 -8.15 -2.52
N MET A 74 21.43 -7.26 -3.47
CA MET A 74 20.20 -7.30 -4.28
C MET A 74 20.30 -8.15 -5.56
N GLU A 75 21.29 -9.05 -5.70
CA GLU A 75 21.43 -9.90 -6.90
C GLU A 75 21.11 -11.40 -6.69
N ARG A 76 20.70 -11.85 -5.49
CA ARG A 76 20.25 -13.26 -5.35
C ARG A 76 19.34 -13.53 -4.16
N TRP A 77 18.29 -12.75 -4.01
CA TRP A 77 17.19 -13.12 -3.11
C TRP A 77 16.33 -14.20 -3.77
N ASP A 78 16.79 -15.45 -3.71
CA ASP A 78 15.86 -16.57 -3.77
C ASP A 78 15.19 -16.67 -2.39
N TRP A 79 14.16 -15.84 -2.19
CA TRP A 79 13.35 -15.69 -0.98
C TRP A 79 12.60 -16.98 -0.57
N ASN A 80 12.79 -18.07 -1.30
CA ASN A 80 12.09 -19.33 -1.11
C ASN A 80 12.61 -20.21 0.05
N LEU A 81 13.80 -19.96 0.63
CA LEU A 81 14.45 -20.99 1.47
C LEU A 81 14.55 -20.78 2.98
N GLN A 82 14.05 -19.68 3.58
CA GLN A 82 14.16 -19.53 5.05
C GLN A 82 12.91 -18.97 5.76
N LEU A 83 11.78 -18.82 5.07
CA LEU A 83 10.52 -18.33 5.64
C LEU A 83 9.39 -19.30 5.36
N GLY A 84 9.35 -20.45 6.02
CA GLY A 84 8.36 -21.52 5.85
C GLY A 84 6.88 -21.14 6.13
N GLY A 85 6.35 -20.13 5.44
CA GLY A 85 4.96 -19.67 5.53
C GLY A 85 4.76 -18.28 4.93
N ARG A 86 4.36 -18.23 3.65
CA ARG A 86 3.77 -17.08 2.93
C ARG A 86 4.66 -15.83 2.77
N SER A 87 5.83 -15.96 2.17
CA SER A 87 6.37 -14.86 1.36
C SER A 87 5.84 -15.00 -0.06
N TRP A 88 5.51 -13.89 -0.72
CA TRP A 88 5.18 -13.88 -2.15
C TRP A 88 6.12 -12.91 -2.85
N THR A 89 6.57 -13.23 -4.06
CA THR A 89 7.33 -12.28 -4.87
C THR A 89 6.46 -11.08 -5.20
N VAL A 90 6.92 -9.88 -4.85
CA VAL A 90 6.37 -8.64 -5.40
C VAL A 90 6.94 -8.46 -6.80
N GLY A 91 6.08 -8.45 -7.82
CA GLY A 91 6.50 -8.06 -9.17
C GLY A 91 6.96 -6.60 -9.17
N LEU A 92 8.14 -6.32 -9.73
CA LEU A 92 8.77 -4.98 -9.80
C LEU A 92 8.72 -4.42 -11.22
N GLY A 93 9.10 -3.15 -11.38
CA GLY A 93 9.15 -2.44 -12.66
C GLY A 93 8.02 -1.43 -12.84
N ARG A 94 7.28 -1.09 -11.78
CA ARG A 94 6.31 0.02 -11.84
C ARG A 94 7.07 1.32 -12.03
N ARG A 95 6.49 2.24 -12.80
CA ARG A 95 7.02 3.60 -12.95
C ARG A 95 6.14 4.59 -12.20
N ASP A 96 6.74 5.67 -11.74
CA ASP A 96 6.01 6.72 -11.04
C ASP A 96 5.17 7.54 -12.02
N SER A 97 3.94 7.85 -11.62
CA SER A 97 3.09 8.80 -12.34
C SER A 97 3.68 10.21 -12.25
N THR A 98 3.50 11.02 -13.29
CA THR A 98 3.86 12.44 -13.31
C THR A 98 2.68 13.35 -12.95
N THR A 99 1.50 12.79 -12.73
CA THR A 99 0.28 13.51 -12.35
C THR A 99 -0.49 12.77 -11.26
N ALA A 100 -1.27 13.53 -10.49
CA ALA A 100 -2.27 13.00 -9.55
C ALA A 100 -3.69 13.33 -10.04
N SER A 101 -4.66 12.54 -9.63
CA SER A 101 -6.06 12.76 -9.99
C SER A 101 -7.00 12.68 -8.79
N GLN A 102 -7.22 13.82 -8.14
CA GLN A 102 -8.16 13.92 -7.02
C GLN A 102 -9.58 13.44 -7.40
N SER A 103 -10.04 13.72 -8.62
CA SER A 103 -11.36 13.30 -9.09
C SER A 103 -11.49 11.78 -9.21
N VAL A 104 -10.45 11.10 -9.70
CA VAL A 104 -10.43 9.63 -9.79
C VAL A 104 -10.40 9.01 -8.39
N ALA A 105 -9.66 9.58 -7.44
CA ALA A 105 -9.68 9.11 -6.05
C ALA A 105 -11.08 9.23 -5.42
N ASN A 106 -11.80 10.32 -5.68
CA ASN A 106 -13.17 10.53 -5.17
C ASN A 106 -14.21 9.56 -5.73
N THR A 107 -14.01 9.04 -6.94
CA THR A 107 -14.99 8.16 -7.60
C THR A 107 -14.61 6.68 -7.56
N THR A 108 -13.32 6.37 -7.41
CA THR A 108 -12.81 4.99 -7.50
C THR A 108 -12.69 4.33 -6.13
N ILE A 109 -12.43 5.10 -5.07
CA ILE A 109 -12.32 4.57 -3.71
C ILE A 109 -13.74 4.46 -3.12
N PRO A 110 -14.24 3.25 -2.82
CA PRO A 110 -15.57 3.08 -2.26
C PRO A 110 -15.63 3.59 -0.83
N ALA A 111 -16.79 4.12 -0.43
CA ALA A 111 -17.04 4.54 0.94
C ALA A 111 -17.19 3.32 1.87
N PRO A 112 -16.90 3.46 3.18
CA PRO A 112 -17.13 2.38 4.14
C PRO A 112 -18.62 1.98 4.28
N THR A 113 -19.53 2.86 3.84
CA THR A 113 -20.98 2.64 3.81
C THR A 113 -21.49 2.06 2.49
N SER A 114 -20.62 1.79 1.51
CA SER A 114 -21.01 1.20 0.23
C SER A 114 -21.59 -0.20 0.41
N ASN A 115 -22.67 -0.51 -0.34
CA ASN A 115 -23.27 -1.83 -0.33
C ASN A 115 -22.43 -2.85 -1.13
N PHE A 116 -22.72 -4.15 -0.96
CA PHE A 116 -21.99 -5.23 -1.63
C PHE A 116 -21.95 -5.09 -3.16
N SER A 117 -23.06 -4.70 -3.79
CA SER A 117 -23.12 -4.52 -5.25
C SER A 117 -22.20 -3.41 -5.73
N ALA A 118 -22.15 -2.28 -5.01
CA ALA A 118 -21.26 -1.17 -5.34
C ALA A 118 -19.79 -1.57 -5.19
N LEU A 119 -19.46 -2.33 -4.14
CA LEU A 119 -18.12 -2.88 -3.94
C LEU A 119 -17.74 -3.81 -5.10
N VAL A 120 -18.62 -4.75 -5.48
CA VAL A 120 -18.35 -5.63 -6.62
C VAL A 120 -18.04 -4.84 -7.90
N SER A 121 -18.83 -3.80 -8.18
CA SER A 121 -18.57 -2.92 -9.31
C SER A 121 -17.21 -2.21 -9.21
N SER A 122 -16.88 -1.60 -8.07
CA SER A 122 -15.59 -0.91 -7.87
C SER A 122 -14.38 -1.84 -8.04
N PHE A 123 -14.43 -3.05 -7.49
CA PHE A 123 -13.32 -4.01 -7.61
C PHE A 123 -13.19 -4.54 -9.04
N SER A 124 -14.31 -4.86 -9.68
CA SER A 124 -14.31 -5.35 -11.06
C SER A 124 -13.77 -4.30 -12.04
N ALA A 125 -14.02 -3.01 -11.79
CA ALA A 125 -13.48 -1.90 -12.58
C ALA A 125 -11.94 -1.81 -12.50
N GLN A 126 -11.34 -2.32 -11.42
CA GLN A 126 -9.89 -2.41 -11.26
C GLN A 126 -9.31 -3.76 -11.76
N GLY A 127 -10.13 -4.58 -12.43
CA GLY A 127 -9.73 -5.91 -12.90
C GLY A 127 -9.62 -6.95 -11.77
N LEU A 128 -10.16 -6.66 -10.58
CA LEU A 128 -10.13 -7.57 -9.44
C LEU A 128 -11.41 -8.41 -9.41
N VAL A 129 -11.25 -9.72 -9.58
CA VAL A 129 -12.36 -10.68 -9.49
C VAL A 129 -12.60 -11.03 -8.02
N ILE A 130 -13.80 -10.74 -7.51
CA ILE A 130 -14.17 -11.10 -6.15
C ILE A 130 -14.26 -12.63 -6.04
N ASN A 131 -13.27 -13.20 -5.39
CA ASN A 131 -13.24 -14.56 -4.91
C ASN A 131 -13.36 -14.57 -3.38
N LYS A 132 -13.57 -15.75 -2.78
CA LYS A 132 -13.70 -15.90 -1.31
C LYS A 132 -12.57 -15.21 -0.52
N LYS A 133 -11.36 -15.12 -1.08
CA LYS A 133 -10.20 -14.45 -0.45
C LYS A 133 -10.35 -12.93 -0.35
N LEU A 134 -10.87 -12.27 -1.39
CA LEU A 134 -11.13 -10.82 -1.37
C LEU A 134 -12.20 -10.46 -0.35
N ILE A 135 -13.23 -11.30 -0.21
CA ILE A 135 -14.29 -11.11 0.79
C ILE A 135 -13.70 -11.17 2.22
N GLU A 136 -12.79 -12.11 2.48
CA GLU A 136 -12.15 -12.28 3.79
C GLU A 136 -11.30 -11.07 4.20
N VAL A 137 -10.50 -10.53 3.26
CA VAL A 137 -9.74 -9.28 3.49
C VAL A 137 -10.67 -8.10 3.77
N PHE A 138 -11.82 -8.02 3.09
CA PHE A 138 -12.83 -6.99 3.32
C PHE A 138 -13.41 -7.01 4.74
N PHE A 139 -13.81 -8.20 5.22
CA PHE A 139 -14.40 -8.34 6.55
C PHE A 139 -13.42 -8.00 7.68
N TYR A 140 -12.14 -8.33 7.51
CA TYR A 140 -11.09 -7.98 8.47
C TYR A 140 -10.84 -6.47 8.56
N SER A 141 -10.87 -5.76 7.43
CA SER A 141 -10.67 -4.30 7.41
C SER A 141 -11.88 -3.51 7.91
N ILE A 142 -13.11 -3.97 7.64
CA ILE A 142 -14.36 -3.34 8.11
C ILE A 142 -14.47 -3.38 9.65
N THR A 143 -14.00 -4.46 10.29
CA THR A 143 -14.01 -4.57 11.77
C THR A 143 -13.05 -3.58 12.43
N ILE A 144 -11.95 -3.20 11.79
CA ILE A 144 -11.00 -2.18 12.28
C ILE A 144 -11.56 -0.77 12.04
N GLY A 145 -12.11 -0.49 10.85
CA GLY A 145 -12.67 0.83 10.50
C GLY A 145 -13.93 1.21 11.29
N ASN A 146 -14.81 0.25 11.60
CA ASN A 146 -16.00 0.50 12.42
C ASN A 146 -15.70 0.84 13.89
N ARG A 147 -14.50 0.50 14.41
CA ARG A 147 -14.11 0.86 15.78
C ARG A 147 -13.90 2.38 15.91
N GLY A 148 -13.20 3.00 14.95
CA GLY A 148 -13.00 4.45 14.94
C GLY A 148 -14.27 5.24 14.59
N TYR A 149 -15.13 4.73 13.70
CA TYR A 149 -16.41 5.39 13.37
C TYR A 149 -17.47 5.30 14.48
N ARG A 150 -17.35 4.34 15.40
CA ARG A 150 -18.28 4.17 16.53
C ARG A 150 -17.90 5.06 17.71
N GLU A 151 -16.61 5.30 17.96
CA GLU A 151 -16.13 6.27 18.97
C GLU A 151 -16.50 7.72 18.65
N SER A 152 -16.76 8.08 17.39
CA SER A 152 -17.23 9.43 17.01
C SER A 152 -18.75 9.62 17.07
N ARG A 153 -19.51 8.64 17.56
CA ARG A 153 -20.98 8.68 17.70
C ARG A 153 -21.47 8.46 19.15
N GLU A 154 -20.57 8.48 20.12
CA GLU A 154 -20.85 8.53 21.56
C GLU A 154 -20.29 9.84 22.13
#